data_AF-A0A350WP73-F1
#
_entry.id   AF-A0A350WP73-F1
#
_cell.length_a   1.000
_cell.length_b   1.000
_cell.length_c   1.000
_cell.angle_alpha   90.00
_cell.angle_beta   90.00
_cell.angle_gamma   90.00
#
_symmetry.space_group_name_H-M   'P 1'
#
loop_
_entity.id
_entity.type
_entity.pdbx_description
1 polymer ?
#
loop_
_entity_poly.entity_id
_entity_poly.type
_entity_poly.pdbx_seq_one_letter_code
_entity_poly.pdbx_strand_id
1 'polypeptide(L)'
;MWGRGLKDSIFGLGYGYVRSFKGANYYSCSLLLKKGVPTFDLDDPVRATVPLREKYNVPEGNSTLVEIIVSRDDVKMPQYNNLRNYLQRHFELRPIMSNPKRRIVLREMGTDWKIRQEHELSYRAPRGEKMLSERLKIPGFPAYAKLEVYRSGIELSTRGEEGDYADGGLLVISRATVISLTMLKFENDPYAAYFYGSIQCDYLHDLLKNDEPVLTATRDGINWTHPFAKALKTTVEAKLEPLIQAERDHAIHDEQTKLDKKLRQKLDRALHELNTIAVTELRDQRDGEGIRKLEVPESGMGFVPERLYVQTGQTATLTLRVALGENERMNATASIISNSPEIIVSTPQVVLKPHKTDPTVLEARVKVEGRQVGGEGTITAYLGRNRAQAIVQVHSKKETLTPPAPRGSNALFNDINFDDRTDPRQRVYYDRVNSSIVIATAAPSVKIYLDENNRLDTTVQGQVLLAELITEAVCREIAREGVEKGKYLVLEGSEADAIQNHFIRLQNRYAHLIHQYMVTKE
;
A
#
# COMPACT_ATOMS: atom_id res chain seq x y z
N MET A 1 -24.18 -24.89 -8.27
CA MET A 1 -23.15 -24.41 -9.23
C MET A 1 -22.69 -23.03 -8.74
N TRP A 2 -21.41 -22.84 -8.40
CA TRP A 2 -20.88 -21.66 -7.70
C TRP A 2 -20.42 -20.58 -8.69
N GLY A 3 -20.89 -19.34 -8.56
CA GLY A 3 -20.53 -18.27 -9.52
C GLY A 3 -21.01 -18.54 -10.96
N ARG A 4 -20.43 -17.79 -11.91
CA ARG A 4 -20.43 -18.19 -13.33
C ARG A 4 -19.58 -19.45 -13.46
N GLY A 5 -20.19 -20.54 -13.89
CA GLY A 5 -19.47 -21.81 -14.04
C GLY A 5 -18.44 -21.73 -15.18
N LEU A 6 -17.54 -22.70 -15.27
CA LEU A 6 -16.54 -22.76 -16.36
C LEU A 6 -17.16 -22.57 -17.75
N LYS A 7 -18.35 -23.14 -17.99
CA LYS A 7 -19.09 -22.98 -19.25
C LYS A 7 -19.49 -21.52 -19.49
N ASP A 8 -20.05 -20.86 -18.48
CA ASP A 8 -20.48 -19.47 -18.54
C ASP A 8 -19.28 -18.54 -18.78
N SER A 9 -18.14 -18.82 -18.15
CA SER A 9 -16.91 -18.06 -18.37
C SER A 9 -16.38 -18.20 -19.79
N ILE A 10 -16.43 -19.40 -20.37
CA ILE A 10 -16.02 -19.63 -21.76
C ILE A 10 -16.95 -18.91 -22.74
N PHE A 11 -18.27 -19.11 -22.62
CA PHE A 11 -19.24 -18.47 -23.51
C PHE A 11 -19.33 -16.95 -23.33
N GLY A 12 -19.03 -16.46 -22.12
CA GLY A 12 -18.92 -15.04 -21.83
C GLY A 12 -17.77 -14.35 -22.57
N LEU A 13 -16.75 -15.09 -23.00
CA LEU A 13 -15.58 -14.58 -23.72
C LEU A 13 -15.56 -14.97 -25.21
N GLY A 14 -16.27 -16.04 -25.57
CA GLY A 14 -16.34 -16.54 -26.94
C GLY A 14 -16.63 -18.04 -26.94
N TYR A 15 -15.62 -18.84 -27.23
CA TYR A 15 -15.69 -20.30 -27.28
C TYR A 15 -14.40 -20.93 -26.76
N GLY A 16 -14.40 -22.23 -26.53
CA GLY A 16 -13.23 -22.86 -25.91
C GLY A 16 -13.28 -24.37 -25.85
N TYR A 17 -12.22 -24.92 -25.27
CA TYR A 17 -11.99 -26.36 -25.15
C TYR A 17 -11.50 -26.68 -23.75
N VAL A 18 -12.00 -27.78 -23.18
CA VAL A 18 -11.46 -28.34 -21.95
C VAL A 18 -10.91 -29.71 -22.27
N ARG A 19 -9.62 -29.90 -21.99
CA ARG A 19 -8.90 -31.13 -22.28
C ARG A 19 -8.30 -31.65 -20.99
N SER A 20 -8.33 -32.96 -20.77
CA SER A 20 -7.78 -33.55 -19.56
C SER A 20 -7.04 -34.84 -19.86
N PHE A 21 -5.85 -34.98 -19.31
CA PHE A 21 -5.10 -36.22 -19.23
C PHE A 21 -5.34 -36.81 -17.85
N LYS A 22 -5.93 -38.01 -17.78
CA LYS A 22 -6.16 -38.71 -16.52
C LYS A 22 -5.82 -40.19 -16.68
N GLY A 23 -4.77 -40.63 -15.99
CA GLY A 23 -4.22 -41.97 -16.17
C GLY A 23 -3.76 -42.20 -17.62
N ALA A 24 -4.28 -43.25 -18.25
CA ALA A 24 -3.94 -43.61 -19.64
C ALA A 24 -4.79 -42.92 -20.71
N ASN A 25 -5.76 -42.07 -20.32
CA ASN A 25 -6.76 -41.51 -21.22
C ASN A 25 -6.63 -39.99 -21.37
N TYR A 26 -7.00 -39.52 -22.56
CA TYR A 26 -7.22 -38.14 -22.91
C TYR A 26 -8.72 -37.91 -23.14
N TYR A 27 -9.23 -36.87 -22.50
CA TYR A 27 -10.60 -36.41 -22.58
C TYR A 27 -10.61 -35.03 -23.22
N SER A 28 -11.60 -34.76 -24.07
CA SER A 28 -11.75 -33.49 -24.75
C SER A 28 -13.23 -33.14 -24.81
N CYS A 29 -13.56 -31.90 -24.47
CA CYS A 29 -14.86 -31.33 -24.79
C CYS A 29 -14.69 -29.96 -25.41
N SER A 30 -15.59 -29.65 -26.34
CA SER A 30 -15.67 -28.35 -26.99
C SER A 30 -16.92 -27.59 -26.54
N LEU A 31 -16.76 -26.28 -26.35
CA LEU A 31 -17.81 -25.34 -26.03
C LEU A 31 -17.84 -24.30 -27.14
N LEU A 32 -18.74 -24.48 -28.10
CA LEU A 32 -18.77 -23.74 -29.36
C LEU A 32 -20.06 -22.94 -29.51
N LEU A 33 -20.03 -21.89 -30.34
CA LEU A 33 -21.22 -21.15 -30.76
C LEU A 33 -21.58 -21.58 -32.19
N LYS A 34 -22.57 -22.47 -32.34
CA LYS A 34 -23.07 -22.88 -33.66
C LYS A 34 -24.30 -22.05 -34.02
N LYS A 35 -24.18 -21.16 -35.01
CA LYS A 35 -25.24 -20.20 -35.41
C LYS A 35 -25.78 -19.35 -34.24
N GLY A 36 -24.89 -18.92 -33.35
CA GLY A 36 -25.25 -18.13 -32.16
C GLY A 36 -25.81 -18.95 -30.99
N VAL A 37 -25.95 -20.28 -31.13
CA VAL A 37 -26.42 -21.16 -30.05
C VAL A 37 -25.22 -21.79 -29.34
N PRO A 38 -25.12 -21.68 -28.00
CA PRO A 38 -24.11 -22.40 -27.22
C PRO A 38 -24.30 -23.91 -27.33
N THR A 39 -23.26 -24.61 -27.79
CA THR A 39 -23.23 -26.06 -27.93
C THR A 39 -22.08 -26.66 -27.13
N PHE A 40 -22.33 -27.82 -26.52
CA PHE A 40 -21.36 -28.59 -25.76
C PHE A 40 -21.25 -29.98 -26.39
N ASP A 41 -20.07 -30.30 -26.91
CA ASP A 41 -19.77 -31.60 -27.49
C ASP A 41 -18.65 -32.28 -26.66
N LEU A 42 -18.90 -33.50 -26.19
CA LEU A 42 -17.94 -34.31 -25.45
C LEU A 42 -17.43 -35.41 -26.39
N ASP A 43 -16.11 -35.47 -26.60
CA ASP A 43 -15.49 -36.49 -27.43
C ASP A 43 -15.33 -37.79 -26.63
N ASP A 44 -15.37 -38.93 -27.33
CA ASP A 44 -15.03 -40.21 -26.71
C ASP A 44 -13.59 -40.21 -26.19
N PRO A 45 -13.34 -40.80 -25.01
CA PRO A 45 -12.01 -40.83 -24.44
C PRO A 45 -11.07 -41.67 -25.32
N VAL A 46 -9.93 -41.09 -25.68
CA VAL A 46 -8.88 -41.77 -26.44
C VAL A 46 -7.65 -42.01 -25.57
N ARG A 47 -6.77 -42.92 -25.99
CA ARG A 47 -5.53 -43.18 -25.25
C ARG A 47 -4.61 -41.96 -25.31
N ALA A 48 -4.05 -41.59 -24.16
CA ALA A 48 -3.07 -40.52 -24.01
C ALA A 48 -1.69 -40.94 -24.55
N THR A 49 -1.53 -40.92 -25.86
CA THR A 49 -0.27 -41.29 -26.54
C THR A 49 0.82 -40.23 -26.33
N VAL A 50 2.09 -40.62 -26.52
CA VAL A 50 3.24 -39.71 -26.44
C VAL A 50 3.09 -38.49 -27.37
N PRO A 51 2.71 -38.64 -28.67
CA PRO A 51 2.52 -37.49 -29.54
C PRO A 51 1.42 -36.54 -29.06
N LEU A 52 0.35 -37.06 -28.44
CA LEU A 52 -0.74 -36.24 -27.92
C LEU A 52 -0.31 -35.46 -26.67
N ARG A 53 0.51 -36.09 -25.82
CA ARG A 53 1.11 -35.46 -24.64
C ARG A 53 2.10 -34.35 -25.02
N GLU A 54 2.95 -34.61 -26.01
CA GLU A 54 3.88 -33.61 -26.57
C GLU A 54 3.11 -32.42 -27.19
N LYS A 55 2.05 -32.69 -27.95
CA LYS A 55 1.20 -31.66 -28.57
C LYS A 55 0.67 -30.63 -27.57
N TYR A 56 0.30 -31.07 -26.36
CA TYR A 56 -0.26 -30.20 -25.32
C TYR A 56 0.74 -29.84 -24.21
N ASN A 57 2.01 -30.17 -24.39
CA ASN A 57 3.08 -29.92 -23.43
C ASN A 57 2.80 -30.51 -22.03
N VAL A 58 2.26 -31.73 -21.99
CA VAL A 58 1.99 -32.50 -20.76
C VAL A 58 2.75 -33.83 -20.82
N PRO A 59 4.08 -33.81 -20.61
CA PRO A 59 4.92 -34.99 -20.80
C PRO A 59 4.51 -36.16 -19.88
N GLU A 60 4.06 -35.85 -18.66
CA GLU A 60 3.71 -36.86 -17.66
C GLU A 60 2.56 -36.42 -16.74
N GLY A 61 2.04 -37.38 -15.97
CA GLY A 61 1.03 -37.13 -14.95
C GLY A 61 -0.37 -36.82 -15.49
N ASN A 62 -1.21 -36.37 -14.56
CA ASN A 62 -2.55 -35.87 -14.83
C ASN A 62 -2.50 -34.36 -15.03
N SER A 63 -3.27 -33.85 -16.01
CA SER A 63 -3.33 -32.42 -16.30
C SER A 63 -4.68 -32.06 -16.88
N THR A 64 -5.12 -30.83 -16.64
CA THR A 64 -6.30 -30.25 -17.25
C THR A 64 -5.91 -28.95 -17.93
N LEU A 65 -6.21 -28.83 -19.21
CA LEU A 65 -6.00 -27.64 -20.01
C LEU A 65 -7.35 -27.03 -20.33
N VAL A 66 -7.47 -25.72 -20.09
CA VAL A 66 -8.61 -24.93 -20.50
C VAL A 66 -8.10 -23.92 -21.51
N GLU A 67 -8.65 -23.97 -22.72
CA GLU A 67 -8.37 -23.03 -23.79
C GLU A 67 -9.62 -22.19 -24.01
N ILE A 68 -9.48 -20.87 -23.96
CA ILE A 68 -10.55 -19.92 -24.22
C ILE A 68 -10.11 -19.03 -25.36
N ILE A 69 -10.88 -19.05 -26.46
CA ILE A 69 -10.69 -18.13 -27.57
C ILE A 69 -11.61 -16.94 -27.33
N VAL A 70 -10.99 -15.80 -27.06
CA VAL A 70 -11.68 -14.52 -26.90
C VAL A 70 -12.05 -14.01 -28.29
N SER A 71 -13.28 -14.28 -28.72
CA SER A 71 -13.79 -13.96 -30.07
C SER A 71 -14.85 -12.87 -30.07
N ARG A 72 -15.14 -12.31 -28.90
CA ARG A 72 -16.14 -11.28 -28.69
C ARG A 72 -15.51 -9.90 -28.86
N ASP A 73 -16.05 -9.11 -29.79
CA ASP A 73 -15.52 -7.77 -30.12
C ASP A 73 -15.69 -6.75 -28.97
N ASP A 74 -16.66 -6.99 -28.07
CA ASP A 74 -16.90 -6.16 -26.88
C ASP A 74 -15.94 -6.46 -25.72
N VAL A 75 -15.12 -7.50 -25.84
CA VAL A 75 -14.15 -7.90 -24.81
C VAL A 75 -12.74 -7.52 -25.22
N LYS A 76 -12.11 -6.61 -24.47
CA LYS A 76 -10.72 -6.22 -24.70
C LYS A 76 -9.78 -7.00 -23.78
N MET A 77 -8.78 -7.65 -24.36
CA MET A 77 -7.72 -8.30 -23.60
C MET A 77 -6.83 -7.25 -22.90
N PRO A 78 -6.70 -7.27 -21.56
CA PRO A 78 -5.81 -6.35 -20.87
C PRO A 78 -4.36 -6.56 -21.27
N GLN A 79 -3.55 -5.50 -21.18
CA GLN A 79 -2.10 -5.62 -21.29
C GLN A 79 -1.56 -6.57 -20.20
N TYR A 80 -0.45 -7.26 -20.50
CA TYR A 80 0.14 -8.28 -19.64
C TYR A 80 0.27 -7.85 -18.16
N ASN A 81 0.83 -6.66 -17.92
CA ASN A 81 1.02 -6.15 -16.55
C ASN A 81 -0.29 -5.85 -15.83
N ASN A 82 -1.31 -5.39 -16.55
CA ASN A 82 -2.64 -5.15 -15.97
C ASN A 82 -3.31 -6.48 -15.62
N LEU A 83 -3.26 -7.45 -16.54
CA LEU A 83 -3.81 -8.79 -16.29
C LEU A 83 -3.12 -9.46 -15.09
N ARG A 84 -1.79 -9.40 -15.04
CA ARG A 84 -0.99 -9.85 -13.90
C ARG A 84 -1.49 -9.25 -12.58
N ASN A 85 -1.62 -7.92 -12.53
CA ASN A 85 -2.06 -7.22 -11.33
C ASN A 85 -3.50 -7.64 -10.93
N TYR A 86 -4.42 -7.68 -11.90
CA TYR A 86 -5.81 -8.09 -11.65
C TYR A 86 -5.88 -9.51 -11.09
N LEU A 87 -5.18 -10.47 -11.70
CA LEU A 87 -5.18 -11.87 -11.23
C LEU A 87 -4.59 -12.01 -9.82
N GLN A 88 -3.54 -11.26 -9.49
CA GLN A 88 -2.91 -11.33 -8.17
C GLN A 88 -3.77 -10.73 -7.07
N ARG A 89 -4.51 -9.65 -7.35
CA ARG A 89 -5.24 -8.88 -6.31
C ARG A 89 -6.70 -9.26 -6.16
N HIS A 90 -7.32 -9.83 -7.20
CA HIS A 90 -8.74 -10.17 -7.19
C HIS A 90 -9.08 -11.08 -6.01
N PHE A 91 -10.08 -10.69 -5.22
CA PHE A 91 -10.37 -11.32 -3.94
C PHE A 91 -10.61 -12.83 -4.03
N GLU A 92 -11.27 -13.30 -5.10
CA GLU A 92 -11.57 -14.72 -5.30
C GLU A 92 -10.33 -15.60 -5.49
N LEU A 93 -9.25 -15.01 -6.02
CA LEU A 93 -8.02 -15.74 -6.31
C LEU A 93 -7.04 -15.73 -5.13
N ARG A 94 -7.25 -14.87 -4.11
CA ARG A 94 -6.32 -14.71 -2.98
C ARG A 94 -5.98 -16.03 -2.28
N PRO A 95 -6.92 -16.93 -1.93
CA PRO A 95 -6.56 -18.20 -1.28
C PRO A 95 -5.78 -19.14 -2.21
N ILE A 96 -5.99 -19.04 -3.52
CA ILE A 96 -5.23 -19.81 -4.52
C ILE A 96 -3.80 -19.26 -4.61
N MET A 97 -3.67 -17.93 -4.73
CA MET A 97 -2.42 -17.20 -4.89
C MET A 97 -1.56 -17.15 -3.63
N SER A 98 -2.15 -17.37 -2.45
CA SER A 98 -1.43 -17.37 -1.15
C SER A 98 -0.92 -18.76 -0.74
N ASN A 99 -1.31 -19.82 -1.45
CA ASN A 99 -0.98 -21.18 -1.05
C ASN A 99 0.44 -21.54 -1.51
N PRO A 100 1.41 -21.74 -0.60
CA PRO A 100 2.80 -22.03 -0.97
C PRO A 100 2.98 -23.39 -1.64
N LYS A 101 1.97 -24.27 -1.59
CA LYS A 101 1.96 -25.57 -2.30
C LYS A 101 1.54 -25.44 -3.76
N ARG A 102 1.20 -24.24 -4.22
CA ARG A 102 0.79 -23.96 -5.59
C ARG A 102 1.80 -23.01 -6.23
N ARG A 103 2.23 -23.35 -7.44
CA ARG A 103 3.01 -22.47 -8.30
C ARG A 103 2.12 -22.02 -9.44
N ILE A 104 1.91 -20.71 -9.55
CA ILE A 104 1.02 -20.12 -10.53
C ILE A 104 1.87 -19.21 -11.41
N VAL A 105 1.90 -19.47 -12.71
CA VAL A 105 2.75 -18.75 -13.65
C VAL A 105 1.88 -18.18 -14.75
N LEU A 106 1.97 -16.88 -14.95
CA LEU A 106 1.40 -16.19 -16.10
C LEU A 106 2.46 -16.11 -17.19
N ARG A 107 2.09 -16.43 -18.43
CA ARG A 107 2.97 -16.37 -19.61
C ARG A 107 2.28 -15.65 -20.74
N GLU A 108 3.01 -14.73 -21.37
CA GLU A 108 2.64 -14.18 -22.67
C GLU A 108 3.36 -14.96 -23.76
N MET A 109 2.60 -15.49 -24.72
CA MET A 109 3.13 -16.24 -25.85
C MET A 109 3.14 -15.36 -27.12
N GLY A 110 4.24 -15.42 -27.87
CA GLY A 110 4.30 -14.83 -29.21
C GLY A 110 3.54 -15.64 -30.25
N THR A 111 3.36 -15.06 -31.44
CA THR A 111 2.78 -15.75 -32.62
C THR A 111 3.62 -16.94 -33.07
N ASP A 112 4.91 -16.97 -32.71
CA ASP A 112 5.85 -18.06 -32.93
C ASP A 112 5.87 -19.08 -31.79
N TRP A 113 4.92 -19.01 -30.85
CA TRP A 113 4.82 -19.85 -29.65
C TRP A 113 6.02 -19.77 -28.70
N LYS A 114 6.84 -18.73 -28.81
CA LYS A 114 7.90 -18.45 -27.83
C LYS A 114 7.36 -17.62 -26.68
N ILE A 115 7.88 -17.87 -25.48
CA ILE A 115 7.54 -17.08 -24.29
C ILE A 115 8.14 -15.69 -24.45
N ARG A 116 7.29 -14.66 -24.45
CA ARG A 116 7.70 -13.25 -24.47
C ARG A 116 7.92 -12.71 -23.07
N GLN A 117 7.01 -13.03 -22.16
CA GLN A 117 7.07 -12.62 -20.76
C GLN A 117 6.57 -13.76 -19.88
N GLU A 118 7.16 -13.91 -18.71
CA GLU A 118 6.76 -14.88 -17.69
C GLU A 118 6.78 -14.20 -16.31
N HIS A 119 5.80 -14.50 -15.47
CA HIS A 119 5.77 -14.03 -14.08
C HIS A 119 5.10 -15.06 -13.16
N GLU A 120 5.72 -15.31 -12.02
CA GLU A 120 5.10 -16.12 -10.97
C GLU A 120 4.14 -15.26 -10.13
N LEU A 121 2.85 -15.60 -10.21
CA LEU A 121 1.79 -14.90 -9.49
C LEU A 121 1.73 -15.37 -8.04
N SER A 122 1.68 -14.43 -7.12
CA SER A 122 1.33 -14.72 -5.72
C SER A 122 0.71 -13.50 -5.04
N TYR A 123 -0.05 -13.78 -3.98
CA TYR A 123 -0.72 -12.79 -3.15
C TYR A 123 -0.18 -12.85 -1.72
N ARG A 124 -0.05 -11.68 -1.09
CA ARG A 124 0.21 -11.54 0.33
C ARG A 124 -0.84 -10.61 0.92
N ALA A 125 -1.52 -11.08 1.96
CA ALA A 125 -2.47 -10.25 2.69
C ALA A 125 -1.76 -9.04 3.34
N PRO A 126 -2.49 -7.95 3.63
CA PRO A 126 -1.94 -6.83 4.40
C PRO A 126 -1.23 -7.29 5.67
N ARG A 127 -0.25 -6.51 6.13
CA ARG A 127 0.30 -6.70 7.48
C ARG A 127 -0.71 -6.22 8.51
N GLY A 128 -0.91 -7.01 9.55
CA GLY A 128 -1.86 -6.70 10.61
C GLY A 128 -1.78 -7.64 11.80
N GLU A 129 -2.30 -7.17 12.93
CA GLU A 129 -2.45 -7.91 14.16
C GLU A 129 -3.73 -8.75 14.13
N LYS A 130 -3.67 -9.98 14.63
CA LYS A 130 -4.85 -10.84 14.71
C LYS A 130 -5.71 -10.44 15.91
N MET A 131 -6.87 -9.86 15.64
CA MET A 131 -7.81 -9.40 16.67
C MET A 131 -8.76 -10.50 17.13
N LEU A 132 -9.16 -11.39 16.21
CA LEU A 132 -10.16 -12.42 16.49
C LEU A 132 -9.90 -13.70 15.72
N SER A 133 -10.12 -14.85 16.38
CA SER A 133 -10.19 -16.16 15.74
C SER A 133 -11.16 -17.06 16.51
N GLU A 134 -12.39 -17.18 16.03
CA GLU A 134 -13.45 -17.89 16.75
C GLU A 134 -14.28 -18.78 15.82
N ARG A 135 -14.84 -19.85 16.40
CA ARG A 135 -15.84 -20.68 15.73
C ARG A 135 -17.22 -20.34 16.27
N LEU A 136 -18.05 -19.76 15.41
CA LEU A 136 -19.37 -19.24 15.72
C LEU A 136 -20.44 -20.26 15.34
N LYS A 137 -21.35 -20.58 16.27
CA LYS A 137 -22.55 -21.38 15.98
C LYS A 137 -23.59 -20.47 15.33
N ILE A 138 -24.18 -20.89 14.21
CA ILE A 138 -25.19 -20.09 13.51
C ILE A 138 -26.59 -20.41 14.09
N PRO A 139 -27.28 -19.42 14.69
CA PRO A 139 -28.60 -19.65 15.30
C PRO A 139 -29.62 -20.17 14.29
N GLY A 140 -30.39 -21.19 14.68
CA GLY A 140 -31.43 -21.78 13.83
C GLY A 140 -30.93 -22.76 12.76
N PHE A 141 -29.62 -23.00 12.65
CA PHE A 141 -29.04 -23.89 11.65
C PHE A 141 -28.00 -24.83 12.24
N PRO A 142 -27.83 -26.05 11.70
CA PRO A 142 -26.81 -27.01 12.12
C PRO A 142 -25.43 -26.65 11.54
N ALA A 143 -25.04 -25.39 11.66
CA ALA A 143 -23.89 -24.82 10.97
C ALA A 143 -22.97 -24.04 11.90
N TYR A 144 -21.69 -24.02 11.55
CA TYR A 144 -20.68 -23.20 12.20
C TYR A 144 -19.91 -22.39 11.16
N ALA A 145 -19.56 -21.16 11.52
CA ALA A 145 -18.64 -20.33 10.76
C ALA A 145 -17.36 -20.11 11.55
N LYS A 146 -16.20 -20.23 10.91
CA LYS A 146 -14.93 -19.78 11.48
C LYS A 146 -14.70 -18.33 11.05
N LEU A 147 -14.60 -17.43 12.02
CA LEU A 147 -14.32 -16.02 11.80
C LEU A 147 -12.86 -15.73 12.19
N GLU A 148 -12.11 -15.15 11.27
CA GLU A 148 -10.79 -14.59 11.53
C GLU A 148 -10.78 -13.12 11.14
N VAL A 149 -10.32 -12.24 12.04
CA VAL A 149 -10.26 -10.80 11.83
C VAL A 149 -8.89 -10.30 12.23
N TYR A 150 -8.31 -9.48 11.36
CA TYR A 150 -7.02 -8.84 11.53
C TYR A 150 -7.19 -7.33 11.40
N ARG A 151 -6.41 -6.57 12.17
CA ARG A 151 -6.35 -5.11 12.12
C ARG A 151 -5.02 -4.67 11.53
N SER A 152 -5.06 -3.89 10.46
CA SER A 152 -3.88 -3.29 9.87
C SER A 152 -3.45 -2.04 10.63
N GLY A 153 -2.16 -1.71 10.58
CA GLY A 153 -1.63 -0.46 11.13
C GLY A 153 -1.91 0.77 10.27
N ILE A 154 -2.41 0.56 9.04
CA ILE A 154 -2.77 1.62 8.09
C ILE A 154 -4.16 1.34 7.51
N GLU A 155 -4.80 2.38 7.00
CA GLU A 155 -6.11 2.26 6.36
C GLU A 155 -6.02 1.45 5.06
N LEU A 156 -6.92 0.48 4.89
CA LEU A 156 -7.02 -0.37 3.70
C LEU A 156 -8.06 0.19 2.72
N SER A 157 -7.87 -0.10 1.44
CA SER A 157 -8.87 0.19 0.41
C SER A 157 -10.11 -0.65 0.66
N THR A 158 -11.27 0.00 0.55
CA THR A 158 -12.59 -0.59 0.70
C THR A 158 -13.14 -1.03 -0.65
N ARG A 159 -14.20 -1.85 -0.65
CA ARG A 159 -14.88 -2.21 -1.90
C ARG A 159 -15.49 -1.01 -2.62
N GLY A 160 -15.87 0.04 -1.90
CA GLY A 160 -16.32 1.29 -2.51
C GLY A 160 -15.23 1.98 -3.34
N GLU A 161 -13.96 1.82 -2.97
CA GLU A 161 -12.82 2.46 -3.62
C GLU A 161 -12.20 1.60 -4.73
N GLU A 162 -11.99 0.30 -4.47
CA GLU A 162 -11.27 -0.61 -5.37
C GLU A 162 -12.07 -1.84 -5.82
N GLY A 163 -13.36 -1.93 -5.47
CA GLY A 163 -14.23 -3.03 -5.89
C GLY A 163 -13.69 -4.40 -5.47
N ASP A 164 -13.46 -5.27 -6.45
CA ASP A 164 -13.00 -6.65 -6.24
C ASP A 164 -11.49 -6.77 -5.93
N TYR A 165 -10.77 -5.64 -5.95
CA TYR A 165 -9.35 -5.54 -5.65
C TYR A 165 -9.05 -4.95 -4.27
N ALA A 166 -10.08 -4.51 -3.55
CA ALA A 166 -9.99 -3.91 -2.21
C ALA A 166 -9.21 -4.79 -1.21
N ASP A 167 -8.24 -4.20 -0.50
CA ASP A 167 -7.40 -4.95 0.44
C ASP A 167 -8.10 -5.16 1.79
N GLY A 168 -9.03 -4.27 2.16
CA GLY A 168 -9.89 -4.39 3.34
C GLY A 168 -11.07 -5.33 3.10
N GLY A 169 -11.65 -5.81 4.20
CA GLY A 169 -12.85 -6.64 4.16
C GLY A 169 -12.66 -8.11 4.55
N LEU A 170 -13.79 -8.80 4.75
CA LEU A 170 -13.84 -10.21 5.06
C LEU A 170 -14.13 -11.03 3.81
N LEU A 171 -13.25 -11.99 3.52
CA LEU A 171 -13.49 -13.01 2.51
C LEU A 171 -14.49 -14.03 3.03
N VAL A 172 -15.65 -14.17 2.39
CA VAL A 172 -16.57 -15.26 2.70
C VAL A 172 -16.18 -16.49 1.90
N ILE A 173 -15.74 -17.52 2.61
CA ILE A 173 -15.18 -18.74 2.05
C ILE A 173 -16.10 -19.91 2.37
N SER A 174 -16.36 -20.73 1.38
CA SER A 174 -17.09 -21.98 1.52
C SER A 174 -16.30 -23.10 0.87
N ARG A 175 -15.82 -24.04 1.68
CA ARG A 175 -14.81 -25.05 1.31
C ARG A 175 -13.57 -24.39 0.70
N ALA A 176 -13.40 -24.50 -0.61
CA ALA A 176 -12.27 -23.94 -1.35
C ALA A 176 -12.66 -22.75 -2.25
N THR A 177 -13.91 -22.29 -2.17
CA THR A 177 -14.46 -21.24 -3.03
C THR A 177 -14.68 -19.98 -2.21
N VAL A 178 -14.11 -18.87 -2.67
CA VAL A 178 -14.45 -17.55 -2.17
C VAL A 178 -15.74 -17.11 -2.87
N ILE A 179 -16.71 -16.66 -2.10
CA ILE A 179 -18.04 -16.30 -2.61
C ILE A 179 -18.21 -14.78 -2.69
N SER A 180 -17.64 -14.05 -1.74
CA SER A 180 -17.75 -12.58 -1.69
C SER A 180 -16.64 -11.97 -0.85
N LEU A 181 -16.31 -10.73 -1.14
CA LEU A 181 -15.61 -9.83 -0.23
C LEU A 181 -16.64 -8.87 0.38
N THR A 182 -16.64 -8.70 1.71
CA THR A 182 -17.59 -7.78 2.36
C THR A 182 -17.15 -7.30 3.74
N MET A 183 -17.64 -6.14 4.17
CA MET A 183 -17.69 -5.70 5.57
C MET A 183 -19.11 -5.66 6.15
N LEU A 184 -20.06 -6.36 5.53
CA LEU A 184 -21.45 -6.48 5.96
C LEU A 184 -22.11 -5.11 6.13
N LYS A 185 -22.69 -4.76 7.29
CA LYS A 185 -23.23 -3.42 7.53
C LYS A 185 -22.17 -2.30 7.62
N PHE A 186 -20.89 -2.65 7.74
CA PHE A 186 -19.79 -1.70 7.93
C PHE A 186 -19.05 -1.33 6.63
N GLU A 187 -19.59 -1.67 5.45
CA GLU A 187 -18.97 -1.36 4.15
C GLU A 187 -18.60 0.12 3.98
N ASN A 188 -19.39 1.02 4.56
CA ASN A 188 -19.20 2.47 4.46
C ASN A 188 -18.64 3.09 5.76
N ASP A 189 -18.23 2.27 6.73
CA ASP A 189 -17.66 2.77 7.97
C ASP A 189 -16.15 3.02 7.77
N PRO A 190 -15.66 4.27 7.90
CA PRO A 190 -14.24 4.57 7.69
C PRO A 190 -13.32 3.84 8.69
N TYR A 191 -13.81 3.50 9.89
CA TYR A 191 -13.02 2.75 10.87
C TYR A 191 -12.96 1.26 10.55
N ALA A 192 -13.91 0.75 9.76
CA ALA A 192 -13.87 -0.62 9.27
C ALA A 192 -12.76 -0.84 8.23
N ALA A 193 -12.26 0.23 7.60
CA ALA A 193 -11.19 0.17 6.61
C ALA A 193 -9.84 -0.31 7.19
N TYR A 194 -9.69 -0.37 8.52
CA TYR A 194 -8.51 -0.97 9.15
C TYR A 194 -8.57 -2.49 9.25
N PHE A 195 -9.72 -3.10 8.94
CA PHE A 195 -9.94 -4.53 9.18
C PHE A 195 -9.99 -5.35 7.89
N TYR A 196 -9.41 -6.55 7.97
CA TYR A 196 -9.47 -7.56 6.92
C TYR A 196 -9.51 -8.96 7.54
N GLY A 197 -9.93 -9.96 6.79
CA GLY A 197 -10.02 -11.32 7.33
C GLY A 197 -10.87 -12.28 6.52
N SER A 198 -11.46 -13.26 7.18
CA SER A 198 -12.29 -14.26 6.52
C SER A 198 -13.41 -14.83 7.39
N ILE A 199 -14.48 -15.23 6.73
CA ILE A 199 -15.61 -15.99 7.26
C ILE A 199 -15.65 -17.31 6.52
N GLN A 200 -15.19 -18.40 7.13
CA GLN A 200 -15.27 -19.74 6.53
C GLN A 200 -16.54 -20.46 7.00
N CYS A 201 -17.46 -20.76 6.09
CA CYS A 201 -18.72 -21.40 6.39
C CYS A 201 -19.14 -22.39 5.28
N ASP A 202 -18.80 -23.67 5.47
CA ASP A 202 -19.02 -24.71 4.46
C ASP A 202 -20.50 -25.06 4.25
N TYR A 203 -21.38 -24.71 5.19
CA TYR A 203 -22.82 -24.93 5.04
C TYR A 203 -23.43 -24.13 3.88
N LEU A 204 -22.80 -23.03 3.46
CA LEU A 204 -23.17 -22.33 2.21
C LEU A 204 -23.06 -23.26 1.00
N HIS A 205 -22.09 -24.17 0.99
CA HIS A 205 -21.93 -25.17 -0.05
C HIS A 205 -23.07 -26.19 -0.06
N ASP A 206 -23.51 -26.61 1.12
CA ASP A 206 -24.56 -27.62 1.25
C ASP A 206 -25.92 -27.04 0.82
N LEU A 207 -26.22 -25.79 1.19
CA LEU A 207 -27.39 -25.06 0.69
C LEU A 207 -27.37 -24.94 -0.84
N LEU A 208 -26.23 -24.57 -1.43
CA LEU A 208 -26.10 -24.48 -2.88
C LEU A 208 -26.21 -25.82 -3.62
N LYS A 209 -25.85 -26.92 -2.96
CA LYS A 209 -26.01 -28.26 -3.52
C LYS A 209 -27.48 -28.68 -3.55
N ASN A 210 -28.29 -28.12 -2.65
CA ASN A 210 -29.72 -28.37 -2.54
C ASN A 210 -30.56 -27.30 -3.27
N ASP A 211 -29.95 -26.56 -4.21
CA ASP A 211 -30.58 -25.52 -5.02
C ASP A 211 -31.24 -24.36 -4.24
N GLU A 212 -30.81 -24.12 -2.99
CA GLU A 212 -31.25 -22.97 -2.20
C GLU A 212 -30.67 -21.66 -2.76
N PRO A 213 -31.47 -20.58 -2.86
CA PRO A 213 -31.07 -19.31 -3.48
C PRO A 213 -30.23 -18.44 -2.52
N VAL A 214 -29.14 -18.99 -2.00
CA VAL A 214 -28.21 -18.32 -1.08
C VAL A 214 -27.21 -17.40 -1.77
N LEU A 215 -27.14 -17.41 -3.10
CA LEU A 215 -26.37 -16.47 -3.92
C LEU A 215 -27.30 -15.51 -4.65
N THR A 216 -26.77 -14.36 -5.06
CA THR A 216 -27.46 -13.42 -5.97
C THR A 216 -27.77 -14.10 -7.31
N ALA A 217 -28.75 -13.56 -8.05
CA ALA A 217 -29.11 -14.10 -9.38
C ALA A 217 -27.94 -14.02 -10.38
N THR A 218 -27.13 -12.96 -10.28
CA THR A 218 -25.89 -12.76 -11.04
C THR A 218 -24.72 -13.61 -10.53
N ARG A 219 -24.87 -14.22 -9.35
CA ARG A 219 -23.89 -15.06 -8.65
C ARG A 219 -22.56 -14.37 -8.37
N ASP A 220 -22.61 -13.07 -8.15
CA ASP A 220 -21.50 -12.17 -7.77
C ASP A 220 -21.42 -11.95 -6.25
N GLY A 221 -22.26 -12.62 -5.47
CA GLY A 221 -22.24 -12.54 -4.03
C GLY A 221 -23.34 -13.33 -3.34
N ILE A 222 -23.45 -13.13 -2.03
CA ILE A 222 -24.42 -13.80 -1.17
C ILE A 222 -25.76 -13.07 -1.24
N ASN A 223 -26.84 -13.83 -1.35
CA ASN A 223 -28.17 -13.31 -1.15
C ASN A 223 -28.45 -13.12 0.35
N TRP A 224 -28.14 -11.93 0.86
CA TRP A 224 -28.34 -11.57 2.26
C TRP A 224 -29.81 -11.53 2.72
N THR A 225 -30.78 -11.73 1.81
CA THR A 225 -32.19 -11.86 2.18
C THR A 225 -32.55 -13.26 2.70
N HIS A 226 -31.76 -14.28 2.33
CA HIS A 226 -31.98 -15.67 2.71
C HIS A 226 -31.87 -15.88 4.24
N PRO A 227 -32.73 -16.70 4.88
CA PRO A 227 -32.74 -16.89 6.34
C PRO A 227 -31.37 -17.26 6.94
N PHE A 228 -30.67 -18.21 6.30
CA PHE A 228 -29.33 -18.59 6.73
C PHE A 228 -28.31 -17.44 6.61
N ALA A 229 -28.33 -16.71 5.49
CA ALA A 229 -27.39 -15.62 5.23
C ALA A 229 -27.60 -14.47 6.24
N LYS A 230 -28.86 -14.18 6.60
CA LYS A 230 -29.19 -13.24 7.68
C LYS A 230 -28.62 -13.69 9.03
N ALA A 231 -28.83 -14.95 9.41
CA ALA A 231 -28.31 -15.49 10.66
C ALA A 231 -26.78 -15.43 10.72
N LEU A 232 -26.10 -15.80 9.63
CA LEU A 232 -24.65 -15.69 9.51
C LEU A 232 -24.19 -14.23 9.63
N LYS A 233 -24.82 -13.31 8.87
CA LYS A 233 -24.53 -11.87 8.89
C LYS A 233 -24.63 -11.31 10.30
N THR A 234 -25.78 -11.48 10.97
CA THR A 234 -25.99 -10.96 12.32
C THR A 234 -25.00 -11.53 13.34
N THR A 235 -24.67 -12.81 13.23
CA THR A 235 -23.71 -13.47 14.14
C THR A 235 -22.30 -12.89 13.99
N VAL A 236 -21.87 -12.63 12.75
CA VAL A 236 -20.55 -12.03 12.48
C VAL A 236 -20.54 -10.54 12.86
N GLU A 237 -21.58 -9.79 12.51
CA GLU A 237 -21.68 -8.35 12.84
C GLU A 237 -21.60 -8.10 14.36
N ALA A 238 -22.21 -8.96 15.17
CA ALA A 238 -22.13 -8.86 16.63
C ALA A 238 -20.69 -9.00 17.17
N LYS A 239 -19.81 -9.71 16.46
CA LYS A 239 -18.40 -9.87 16.80
C LYS A 239 -17.52 -8.75 16.25
N LEU A 240 -17.89 -8.16 15.12
CA LEU A 240 -17.17 -7.04 14.52
C LEU A 240 -17.44 -5.70 15.22
N GLU A 241 -18.67 -5.46 15.65
CA GLU A 241 -19.09 -4.21 16.29
C GLU A 241 -18.13 -3.72 17.39
N PRO A 242 -17.74 -4.53 18.41
CA PRO A 242 -16.84 -4.04 19.45
C PRO A 242 -15.44 -3.70 18.92
N LEU A 243 -14.96 -4.38 17.87
CA LEU A 243 -13.64 -4.09 17.29
C LEU A 243 -13.64 -2.76 16.54
N ILE A 244 -14.70 -2.51 15.76
CA ILE A 244 -14.85 -1.27 15.00
C ILE A 244 -15.13 -0.09 15.94
N GLN A 245 -15.94 -0.30 16.98
CA GLN A 245 -16.19 0.73 17.98
C GLN A 245 -14.92 1.10 18.75
N ALA A 246 -14.07 0.12 19.09
CA ALA A 246 -12.77 0.40 19.69
C ALA A 246 -11.90 1.28 18.77
N GLU A 247 -11.82 0.97 17.47
CA GLU A 247 -11.06 1.79 16.51
C GLU A 247 -11.63 3.21 16.38
N ARG A 248 -12.97 3.34 16.39
CA ARG A 248 -13.66 4.64 16.41
C ARG A 248 -13.35 5.44 17.67
N ASP A 249 -13.44 4.82 18.84
CA ASP A 249 -13.15 5.46 20.11
C ASP A 249 -11.68 5.88 20.19
N HIS A 250 -10.77 5.06 19.67
CA HIS A 250 -9.36 5.43 19.52
C HIS A 250 -9.18 6.64 18.62
N ALA A 251 -9.84 6.69 17.46
CA ALA A 251 -9.73 7.84 16.57
C ALA A 251 -10.34 9.13 17.16
N ILE A 252 -11.47 9.01 17.87
CA ILE A 252 -12.10 10.14 18.58
C ILE A 252 -11.22 10.59 19.74
N HIS A 253 -10.63 9.67 20.49
CA HIS A 253 -9.68 10.01 21.55
C HIS A 253 -8.44 10.68 20.95
N ASP A 254 -7.88 10.17 19.85
CA ASP A 254 -6.79 10.84 19.15
C ASP A 254 -7.20 12.26 18.70
N GLU A 255 -8.39 12.46 18.15
CA GLU A 255 -8.90 13.78 17.74
C GLU A 255 -9.20 14.73 18.91
N GLN A 256 -9.79 14.24 20.00
CA GLN A 256 -10.10 15.02 21.20
C GLN A 256 -8.85 15.35 22.01
N THR A 257 -7.87 14.45 22.02
CA THR A 257 -6.54 14.69 22.57
C THR A 257 -5.76 15.66 21.66
N LYS A 258 -6.07 15.71 20.36
CA LYS A 258 -5.58 16.68 19.37
C LYS A 258 -6.33 18.02 19.36
N LEU A 259 -6.59 18.61 20.53
CA LEU A 259 -6.68 20.08 20.79
C LEU A 259 -8.02 20.60 21.33
N ASP A 260 -8.00 20.97 22.61
CA ASP A 260 -8.89 22.02 23.15
C ASP A 260 -8.76 23.29 22.28
N LYS A 261 -9.89 23.98 22.01
CA LYS A 261 -9.96 25.22 21.22
C LYS A 261 -8.91 26.25 21.67
N LYS A 262 -8.61 26.32 22.98
CA LYS A 262 -7.60 27.22 23.53
C LYS A 262 -6.18 26.80 23.17
N LEU A 263 -5.88 25.50 23.20
CA LEU A 263 -4.58 24.96 22.76
C LEU A 263 -4.42 25.07 21.25
N ARG A 264 -5.48 24.81 20.46
CA ARG A 264 -5.43 24.99 18.99
C ARG A 264 -5.04 26.40 18.61
N GLN A 265 -5.65 27.40 19.27
CA GLN A 265 -5.30 28.81 19.06
C GLN A 265 -3.86 29.13 19.44
N LYS A 266 -3.32 28.53 20.52
CA LYS A 266 -1.91 28.67 20.89
C LYS A 266 -1.00 28.08 19.81
N LEU A 267 -1.29 26.86 19.34
CA LEU A 267 -0.49 26.18 18.31
C LEU A 267 -0.56 26.90 16.95
N ASP A 268 -1.73 27.38 16.53
CA ASP A 268 -1.87 28.17 15.29
C ASP A 268 -1.01 29.45 15.34
N ARG A 269 -0.97 30.14 16.50
CA ARG A 269 -0.09 31.32 16.68
C ARG A 269 1.38 30.93 16.65
N ALA A 270 1.76 29.85 17.32
CA ALA A 270 3.13 29.35 17.26
C ALA A 270 3.51 29.01 15.82
N LEU A 271 2.72 28.21 15.10
CA LEU A 271 2.96 27.85 13.70
C LEU A 271 3.17 29.06 12.79
N HIS A 272 2.41 30.15 12.98
CA HIS A 272 2.62 31.38 12.24
C HIS A 272 4.03 31.95 12.46
N GLU A 273 4.47 32.01 13.71
CA GLU A 273 5.78 32.54 14.11
C GLU A 273 6.93 31.61 13.69
N LEU A 274 6.76 30.29 13.82
CA LEU A 274 7.72 29.29 13.37
C LEU A 274 7.98 29.42 11.86
N ASN A 275 6.92 29.64 11.07
CA ASN A 275 7.05 29.88 9.64
C ASN A 275 7.72 31.23 9.32
N THR A 276 7.49 32.27 10.12
CA THR A 276 8.20 33.56 10.00
C THR A 276 9.70 33.39 10.25
N ILE A 277 10.08 32.61 11.26
CA ILE A 277 11.47 32.24 11.55
C ILE A 277 12.07 31.46 10.36
N ALA A 278 11.36 30.44 9.87
CA ALA A 278 11.80 29.66 8.70
C ALA A 278 12.02 30.54 7.47
N VAL A 279 11.06 31.39 7.11
CA VAL A 279 11.20 32.31 5.97
C VAL A 279 12.37 33.28 6.17
N THR A 280 12.57 33.80 7.38
CA THR A 280 13.70 34.71 7.66
C THR A 280 15.04 33.98 7.53
N GLU A 281 15.14 32.79 8.10
CA GLU A 281 16.36 31.98 8.09
C GLU A 281 16.59 31.25 6.77
N LEU A 282 15.61 31.14 5.88
CA LEU A 282 15.72 30.44 4.58
C LEU A 282 15.53 31.37 3.37
N ARG A 283 15.25 32.66 3.55
CA ARG A 283 15.21 33.64 2.44
C ARG A 283 16.59 33.77 1.78
N ASP A 284 16.61 33.70 0.45
CA ASP A 284 17.77 34.03 -0.37
C ASP A 284 17.92 35.55 -0.48
N GLN A 285 19.17 36.04 -0.43
CA GLN A 285 19.50 37.30 -1.08
C GLN A 285 19.39 37.05 -2.60
N ARG A 286 18.33 37.54 -3.25
CA ARG A 286 18.29 37.67 -4.72
C ARG A 286 19.07 38.95 -5.09
N ASP A 287 19.78 39.08 -6.21
CA ASP A 287 19.46 38.65 -7.56
C ASP A 287 20.71 38.20 -8.34
N GLY A 288 20.51 37.18 -9.17
CA GLY A 288 21.34 36.86 -10.31
C GLY A 288 20.59 35.88 -11.19
N GLU A 289 20.10 36.35 -12.35
CA GLU A 289 19.54 35.52 -13.39
C GLU A 289 20.56 34.45 -13.79
N GLY A 290 20.40 33.25 -13.23
CA GLY A 290 21.22 32.08 -13.50
C GLY A 290 20.31 30.87 -13.60
N ILE A 291 20.56 30.06 -14.62
CA ILE A 291 19.91 28.77 -14.87
C ILE A 291 19.77 28.00 -13.53
N ARG A 292 18.53 27.62 -13.16
CA ARG A 292 18.28 26.79 -11.96
C ARG A 292 19.11 25.51 -12.07
N LYS A 293 20.22 25.44 -11.34
CA LYS A 293 21.08 24.26 -11.26
C LYS A 293 20.26 23.15 -10.59
N LEU A 294 20.27 21.95 -11.17
CA LEU A 294 19.55 20.84 -10.55
C LEU A 294 20.32 20.38 -9.31
N GLU A 295 19.64 20.38 -8.16
CA GLU A 295 20.20 19.84 -6.93
C GLU A 295 20.42 18.32 -7.08
N VAL A 296 21.68 17.93 -6.95
CA VAL A 296 22.17 16.56 -6.75
C VAL A 296 22.83 16.57 -5.37
N PRO A 297 22.62 15.55 -4.51
CA PRO A 297 23.24 15.51 -3.19
C PRO A 297 24.77 15.67 -3.28
N GLU A 298 25.38 16.20 -2.21
CA GLU A 298 26.84 16.43 -2.14
C GLU A 298 27.64 15.15 -2.43
N SER A 299 27.10 13.96 -2.08
CA SER A 299 27.64 12.64 -2.43
C SER A 299 27.70 12.31 -3.93
N GLY A 300 27.28 13.24 -4.80
CA GLY A 300 27.25 13.10 -6.24
C GLY A 300 26.19 12.12 -6.77
N MET A 301 25.38 11.49 -5.91
CA MET A 301 24.38 10.48 -6.30
C MET A 301 23.19 10.44 -5.32
N GLY A 302 21.96 10.50 -5.84
CA GLY A 302 20.76 10.52 -5.00
C GLY A 302 19.47 10.11 -5.68
N PHE A 303 18.49 9.66 -4.89
CA PHE A 303 17.13 9.43 -5.37
C PHE A 303 16.23 10.64 -5.13
N VAL A 304 15.37 10.92 -6.09
CA VAL A 304 14.33 11.93 -6.00
C VAL A 304 12.98 11.29 -6.34
N PRO A 305 12.05 11.19 -5.37
CA PRO A 305 12.22 11.49 -3.94
C PRO A 305 13.04 10.42 -3.19
N GLU A 306 13.54 10.75 -1.98
CA GLU A 306 14.21 9.79 -1.09
C GLU A 306 13.23 8.86 -0.35
N ARG A 307 11.95 9.22 -0.34
CA ARG A 307 10.86 8.39 0.20
C ARG A 307 9.72 8.35 -0.80
N LEU A 308 9.16 7.17 -1.02
CA LEU A 308 8.10 6.96 -2.00
C LEU A 308 7.03 6.01 -1.48
N TYR A 309 5.78 6.43 -1.59
CA TYR A 309 4.64 5.54 -1.42
C TYR A 309 4.29 4.86 -2.73
N VAL A 310 4.05 3.55 -2.67
CA VAL A 310 3.55 2.78 -3.80
C VAL A 310 2.27 2.08 -3.39
N GLN A 311 1.21 2.30 -4.15
CA GLN A 311 -0.04 1.57 -3.96
C GLN A 311 0.18 0.10 -4.32
N THR A 312 -0.44 -0.80 -3.57
CA THR A 312 -0.28 -2.24 -3.76
C THR A 312 -0.69 -2.67 -5.17
N GLY A 313 0.19 -3.44 -5.83
CA GLY A 313 0.06 -3.88 -7.22
C GLY A 313 0.26 -2.79 -8.27
N GLN A 314 0.54 -1.55 -7.87
CA GLN A 314 0.87 -0.46 -8.78
C GLN A 314 2.39 -0.27 -8.87
N THR A 315 2.82 0.36 -9.96
CA THR A 315 4.21 0.78 -10.15
C THR A 315 4.34 2.26 -9.83
N ALA A 316 5.38 2.60 -9.08
CA ALA A 316 5.81 3.98 -8.85
C ALA A 316 7.23 4.20 -9.39
N THR A 317 7.62 5.45 -9.63
CA THR A 317 8.91 5.79 -10.25
C THR A 317 9.72 6.70 -9.32
N LEU A 318 10.96 6.27 -9.04
CA LEU A 318 12.02 7.08 -8.46
C LEU A 318 12.90 7.63 -9.58
N THR A 319 13.49 8.81 -9.39
CA THR A 319 14.50 9.35 -10.29
C THR A 319 15.86 9.27 -9.62
N LEU A 320 16.79 8.50 -10.17
CA LEU A 320 18.18 8.48 -9.73
C LEU A 320 18.92 9.61 -10.44
N ARG A 321 19.55 10.52 -9.70
CA ARG A 321 20.40 11.60 -10.21
C ARG A 321 21.85 11.37 -9.82
N VAL A 322 22.77 11.70 -10.73
CA VAL A 322 24.22 11.56 -10.52
C VAL A 322 24.93 12.80 -11.10
N ALA A 323 25.85 13.40 -10.35
CA ALA A 323 26.69 14.48 -10.83
C ALA A 323 27.76 13.93 -11.78
N LEU A 324 27.92 14.56 -12.94
CA LEU A 324 28.87 14.13 -13.98
C LEU A 324 30.34 14.27 -13.54
N GLY A 325 30.62 15.13 -12.54
CA GLY A 325 31.97 15.47 -12.08
C GLY A 325 32.74 14.33 -11.40
N GLU A 326 32.08 13.25 -10.96
CA GLU A 326 32.72 12.18 -10.17
C GLU A 326 32.67 10.78 -10.79
N ASN A 327 31.93 10.57 -11.89
CA ASN A 327 31.77 9.24 -12.51
C ASN A 327 31.97 9.31 -14.03
N GLU A 328 33.18 8.98 -14.47
CA GLU A 328 33.78 9.20 -15.80
C GLU A 328 33.11 8.56 -17.04
N ARG A 329 31.84 8.13 -17.04
CA ARG A 329 31.24 7.54 -18.26
C ARG A 329 29.82 7.99 -18.53
N MET A 330 29.65 8.76 -19.60
CA MET A 330 28.35 8.91 -20.27
C MET A 330 27.77 7.51 -20.55
N ASN A 331 26.47 7.32 -20.29
CA ASN A 331 25.76 6.03 -20.40
C ASN A 331 26.20 4.96 -19.39
N ALA A 332 26.72 5.32 -18.22
CA ALA A 332 26.96 4.35 -17.17
C ALA A 332 25.67 3.63 -16.73
N THR A 333 25.79 2.35 -16.40
CA THR A 333 24.66 1.52 -15.95
C THR A 333 24.72 1.36 -14.44
N ALA A 334 23.66 1.80 -13.75
CA ALA A 334 23.50 1.58 -12.32
C ALA A 334 22.69 0.30 -12.06
N SER A 335 23.09 -0.48 -11.05
CA SER A 335 22.32 -1.62 -10.57
C SER A 335 21.43 -1.22 -9.40
N ILE A 336 20.18 -1.67 -9.42
CA ILE A 336 19.17 -1.29 -8.45
C ILE A 336 18.66 -2.55 -7.75
N ILE A 337 18.69 -2.55 -6.41
CA ILE A 337 18.19 -3.65 -5.59
C ILE A 337 17.23 -3.15 -4.52
N SER A 338 16.37 -4.04 -4.03
CA SER A 338 15.52 -3.84 -2.86
C SER A 338 15.97 -4.81 -1.77
N ASN A 339 16.01 -4.35 -0.51
CA ASN A 339 16.22 -5.25 0.64
C ASN A 339 14.94 -5.98 1.07
N SER A 340 13.78 -5.65 0.48
CA SER A 340 12.48 -6.19 0.87
C SER A 340 11.85 -6.97 -0.28
N PRO A 341 11.42 -8.23 -0.06
CA PRO A 341 10.71 -9.02 -1.08
C PRO A 341 9.30 -8.47 -1.39
N GLU A 342 8.83 -7.50 -0.60
CA GLU A 342 7.53 -6.85 -0.75
C GLU A 342 7.59 -5.70 -1.76
N ILE A 343 8.79 -5.30 -2.20
CA ILE A 343 8.98 -4.26 -3.21
C ILE A 343 9.83 -4.81 -4.33
N ILE A 344 9.23 -4.97 -5.52
CA ILE A 344 9.93 -5.45 -6.72
C ILE A 344 10.55 -4.25 -7.43
N VAL A 345 11.84 -4.35 -7.75
CA VAL A 345 12.49 -3.42 -8.66
C VAL A 345 12.26 -3.89 -10.09
N SER A 346 11.38 -3.22 -10.83
CA SER A 346 11.05 -3.58 -12.23
C SER A 346 12.18 -3.21 -13.20
N THR A 347 13.07 -2.31 -12.80
CA THR A 347 14.24 -1.87 -13.57
C THR A 347 15.52 -2.11 -12.77
N PRO A 348 15.98 -3.37 -12.64
CA PRO A 348 17.15 -3.73 -11.84
C PRO A 348 18.46 -3.18 -12.41
N GLN A 349 18.44 -2.75 -13.68
CA GLN A 349 19.51 -2.02 -14.33
C GLN A 349 18.94 -0.81 -15.06
N VAL A 350 19.59 0.34 -14.90
CA VAL A 350 19.19 1.58 -15.57
C VAL A 350 20.39 2.29 -16.16
N VAL A 351 20.23 2.82 -17.37
CA VAL A 351 21.26 3.60 -18.06
C VAL A 351 21.06 5.07 -17.74
N LEU A 352 22.09 5.71 -17.19
CA LEU A 352 22.13 7.12 -16.86
C LEU A 352 22.27 7.97 -18.12
N LYS A 353 21.40 8.98 -18.27
CA LYS A 353 21.40 9.89 -19.42
C LYS A 353 21.52 11.34 -18.96
N PRO A 354 22.18 12.24 -19.71
CA PRO A 354 22.22 13.66 -19.37
C PRO A 354 20.82 14.25 -19.22
N HIS A 355 20.62 15.04 -18.17
CA HIS A 355 19.39 15.77 -17.97
C HIS A 355 19.22 16.82 -19.06
N LYS A 356 17.97 17.05 -19.50
CA LYS A 356 17.66 17.91 -20.66
C LYS A 356 18.09 19.36 -20.49
N THR A 357 18.02 19.89 -19.27
CA THR A 357 18.30 21.30 -18.96
C THR A 357 19.63 21.54 -18.26
N ASP A 358 20.27 20.49 -17.73
CA ASP A 358 21.54 20.59 -17.02
C ASP A 358 22.40 19.36 -17.37
N PRO A 359 23.25 19.46 -18.41
CA PRO A 359 24.09 18.35 -18.86
C PRO A 359 25.10 17.86 -17.83
N THR A 360 25.32 18.62 -16.74
CA THR A 360 26.21 18.23 -15.63
C THR A 360 25.56 17.22 -14.68
N VAL A 361 24.27 16.93 -14.86
CA VAL A 361 23.52 15.94 -14.10
C VAL A 361 23.08 14.81 -15.03
N LEU A 362 23.37 13.58 -14.66
CA LEU A 362 22.80 12.39 -15.27
C LEU A 362 21.55 11.95 -14.50
N GLU A 363 20.53 11.48 -15.21
CA GLU A 363 19.31 10.93 -14.63
C GLU A 363 18.95 9.55 -15.18
N ALA A 364 18.29 8.74 -14.34
CA ALA A 364 17.65 7.50 -14.74
C ALA A 364 16.34 7.29 -13.98
N ARG A 365 15.33 6.73 -14.65
CA ARG A 365 14.05 6.39 -14.03
C ARG A 365 14.09 4.96 -13.51
N VAL A 366 13.89 4.81 -12.21
CA VAL A 366 13.83 3.54 -11.51
C VAL A 366 12.37 3.23 -11.18
N LYS A 367 11.85 2.10 -11.66
CA LYS A 367 10.48 1.67 -11.42
C LYS A 367 10.44 0.61 -10.31
N VAL A 368 9.56 0.81 -9.36
CA VAL A 368 9.31 -0.11 -8.23
C VAL A 368 7.83 -0.46 -8.13
N GLU A 369 7.53 -1.65 -7.65
CA GLU A 369 6.17 -2.15 -7.47
C GLU A 369 5.98 -2.67 -6.05
N GLY A 370 4.90 -2.26 -5.39
CA GLY A 370 4.53 -2.74 -4.06
C GLY A 370 3.71 -4.03 -4.12
N ARG A 371 4.07 -5.04 -3.32
CA ARG A 371 3.41 -6.37 -3.30
C ARG A 371 2.52 -6.63 -2.09
N GLN A 372 2.80 -5.99 -0.96
CA GLN A 372 2.11 -6.26 0.30
C GLN A 372 1.88 -4.97 1.07
N VAL A 373 0.61 -4.65 1.35
CA VAL A 373 0.22 -3.48 2.16
C VAL A 373 0.88 -3.51 3.53
N GLY A 374 1.40 -2.37 3.97
CA GLY A 374 2.15 -2.21 5.23
C GLY A 374 3.61 -2.66 5.13
N GLY A 375 4.04 -3.07 3.94
CA GLY A 375 5.43 -3.39 3.66
C GLY A 375 6.30 -2.16 3.52
N GLU A 376 7.55 -2.27 3.97
CA GLU A 376 8.59 -1.24 3.83
C GLU A 376 9.86 -1.88 3.30
N GLY A 377 10.63 -1.12 2.52
CA GLY A 377 11.95 -1.52 2.07
C GLY A 377 12.80 -0.36 1.62
N THR A 378 14.10 -0.59 1.59
CA THR A 378 15.10 0.34 1.09
C THR A 378 15.54 -0.09 -0.31
N ILE A 379 15.34 0.81 -1.28
CA ILE A 379 15.91 0.70 -2.62
C ILE A 379 17.31 1.25 -2.59
N THR A 380 18.29 0.46 -3.04
CA THR A 380 19.68 0.89 -3.14
C THR A 380 20.12 0.85 -4.60
N ALA A 381 20.66 1.97 -5.08
CA ALA A 381 21.33 2.06 -6.37
C ALA A 381 22.85 1.95 -6.16
N TYR A 382 23.53 1.17 -6.99
CA TYR A 382 24.98 1.07 -7.03
C TYR A 382 25.51 1.55 -8.38
N LEU A 383 26.52 2.41 -8.33
CA LEU A 383 27.28 2.87 -9.48
C LEU A 383 28.77 2.78 -9.12
N GLY A 384 29.40 1.66 -9.48
CA GLY A 384 30.78 1.37 -9.04
C GLY A 384 30.84 1.25 -7.51
N ARG A 385 31.53 2.19 -6.85
CA ARG A 385 31.63 2.26 -5.39
C ARG A 385 30.58 3.18 -4.75
N ASN A 386 29.92 4.02 -5.54
CA ASN A 386 28.94 4.97 -5.04
C ASN A 386 27.60 4.26 -4.86
N ARG A 387 26.85 4.67 -3.84
CA ARG A 387 25.49 4.18 -3.60
C ARG A 387 24.56 5.30 -3.18
N ALA A 388 23.30 5.18 -3.58
CA ALA A 388 22.21 6.01 -3.08
C ALA A 388 21.06 5.13 -2.59
N GLN A 389 20.28 5.65 -1.64
CA GLN A 389 19.19 4.92 -1.02
C GLN A 389 17.89 5.72 -1.05
N ALA A 390 16.77 5.01 -1.18
CA ALA A 390 15.43 5.54 -1.00
C ALA A 390 14.58 4.55 -0.20
N ILE A 391 13.66 5.05 0.61
CA ILE A 391 12.69 4.23 1.35
C ILE A 391 11.41 4.14 0.52
N VAL A 392 10.88 2.95 0.37
CA VAL A 392 9.60 2.70 -0.29
C VAL A 392 8.66 2.04 0.70
N GLN A 393 7.46 2.59 0.84
CA GLN A 393 6.40 2.03 1.67
C GLN A 393 5.20 1.66 0.79
N VAL A 394 4.61 0.50 1.07
CA VAL A 394 3.51 -0.06 0.29
C VAL A 394 2.18 0.24 0.98
N HIS A 395 1.38 1.09 0.36
CA HIS A 395 0.08 1.50 0.88
C HIS A 395 -1.05 0.77 0.16
N SER A 396 -2.22 0.71 0.81
CA SER A 396 -3.41 0.14 0.18
C SER A 396 -4.10 1.16 -0.70
N LYS A 397 -4.30 2.37 -0.19
CA LYS A 397 -4.90 3.47 -0.94
C LYS A 397 -3.81 4.25 -1.68
N LYS A 398 -4.19 4.79 -2.83
CA LYS A 398 -3.44 5.89 -3.44
C LYS A 398 -3.60 7.09 -2.52
N GLU A 399 -2.51 7.74 -2.12
CA GLU A 399 -2.64 9.04 -1.45
C GLU A 399 -3.44 9.95 -2.37
N THR A 400 -4.66 10.28 -1.93
CA THR A 400 -5.32 11.47 -2.39
C THR A 400 -4.47 12.59 -1.80
N LEU A 401 -3.74 13.28 -2.66
CA LEU A 401 -3.31 14.65 -2.38
C LEU A 401 -4.60 15.43 -2.14
N THR A 402 -5.14 15.34 -0.92
CA THR A 402 -6.14 16.29 -0.46
C THR A 402 -5.39 17.61 -0.54
N PRO A 403 -5.81 18.54 -1.41
CA PRO A 403 -5.15 19.83 -1.46
C PRO A 403 -5.17 20.36 -0.04
N PRO A 404 -4.02 20.71 0.56
CA PRO A 404 -4.04 21.33 1.88
C PRO A 404 -5.00 22.52 1.78
N ALA A 405 -5.87 22.66 2.78
CA ALA A 405 -6.77 23.79 2.87
C ALA A 405 -5.98 25.07 2.58
N PRO A 406 -6.53 26.04 1.82
CA PRO A 406 -5.79 27.19 1.34
C PRO A 406 -5.36 28.10 2.51
N ARG A 407 -4.24 27.74 3.14
CA ARG A 407 -3.35 28.57 3.93
C ARG A 407 -2.04 28.55 3.15
N GLY A 408 -1.47 29.73 2.88
CA GLY A 408 -0.50 30.01 1.81
C GLY A 408 0.43 28.84 1.44
N SER A 409 0.45 28.48 0.16
CA SER A 409 1.01 27.25 -0.42
C SER A 409 2.54 27.06 -0.33
N ASN A 410 3.21 27.63 0.69
CA ASN A 410 4.66 27.62 0.88
C ASN A 410 5.08 27.61 2.38
N ALA A 411 4.17 27.31 3.32
CA ALA A 411 4.54 27.20 4.73
C ALA A 411 5.36 25.93 4.99
N LEU A 412 6.48 26.07 5.71
CA LEU A 412 7.33 24.95 6.08
C LEU A 412 6.65 24.09 7.15
N PHE A 413 5.94 24.68 8.11
CA PHE A 413 5.23 23.94 9.15
C PHE A 413 3.72 24.16 9.04
N ASN A 414 2.97 23.09 8.78
CA ASN A 414 1.53 23.11 8.56
C ASN A 414 0.72 22.74 9.80
N ASP A 415 1.23 21.81 10.62
CA ASP A 415 0.52 21.35 11.82
C ASP A 415 1.44 20.82 12.93
N ILE A 416 0.89 20.61 14.13
CA ILE A 416 1.53 19.96 15.28
C ILE A 416 0.58 18.88 15.80
N ASN A 417 1.03 17.62 15.74
CA ASN A 417 0.29 16.42 16.08
C ASN A 417 0.87 15.74 17.32
N PHE A 418 0.00 15.10 18.10
CA PHE A 418 0.37 14.23 19.22
C PHE A 418 0.07 12.78 18.83
N ASP A 419 1.02 11.89 19.06
CA ASP A 419 0.93 10.47 18.67
C ASP A 419 1.42 9.59 19.84
N ASP A 420 0.61 8.64 20.28
CA ASP A 420 0.94 7.68 21.34
C ASP A 420 1.46 6.34 20.80
N ARG A 421 1.56 6.19 19.48
CA ARG A 421 1.92 4.94 18.79
C ARG A 421 3.34 4.94 18.23
N THR A 422 4.02 6.08 18.27
CA THR A 422 5.38 6.24 17.75
C THR A 422 6.41 5.46 18.59
N ASP A 423 7.56 5.09 17.99
CA ASP A 423 8.68 4.47 18.68
C ASP A 423 9.05 5.28 19.95
N PRO A 424 9.01 4.66 21.15
CA PRO A 424 9.26 5.34 22.42
C PRO A 424 10.67 5.93 22.56
N ARG A 425 11.59 5.62 21.64
CA ARG A 425 12.97 6.17 21.62
C ARG A 425 13.05 7.59 21.10
N GLN A 426 12.08 8.06 20.32
CA GLN A 426 12.02 9.44 19.82
C GLN A 426 10.90 10.19 20.54
N ARG A 427 11.18 11.42 20.98
CA ARG A 427 10.20 12.26 21.71
C ARG A 427 9.46 13.21 20.78
N VAL A 428 10.11 13.59 19.69
CA VAL A 428 9.56 14.48 18.67
C VAL A 428 10.27 14.24 17.35
N TYR A 429 9.55 14.37 16.24
CA TYR A 429 10.13 14.43 14.91
C TYR A 429 9.30 15.34 14.00
N TYR A 430 9.87 15.70 12.86
CA TYR A 430 9.15 16.44 11.83
C TYR A 430 8.77 15.51 10.68
N ASP A 431 7.46 15.39 10.44
CA ASP A 431 6.89 14.68 9.32
C ASP A 431 6.90 15.58 8.08
N ARG A 432 7.93 15.40 7.24
CA ARG A 432 8.12 16.15 5.99
C ARG A 432 7.00 15.92 4.97
N VAL A 433 6.20 14.86 5.10
CA VAL A 433 5.12 14.52 4.15
C VAL A 433 3.91 15.41 4.39
N ASN A 434 3.48 15.49 5.65
CA ASN A 434 2.38 16.34 6.06
C ASN A 434 2.82 17.77 6.44
N SER A 435 4.13 18.03 6.37
CA SER A 435 4.78 19.21 6.94
C SER A 435 4.36 19.46 8.38
N SER A 436 4.27 18.40 9.19
CA SER A 436 3.74 18.49 10.56
C SER A 436 4.78 18.07 11.60
N ILE A 437 4.76 18.72 12.77
CA ILE A 437 5.60 18.33 13.90
C ILE A 437 4.84 17.26 14.68
N VAL A 438 5.45 16.11 14.94
CA VAL A 438 4.81 15.00 15.66
C VAL A 438 5.49 14.81 17.00
N ILE A 439 4.69 14.87 18.07
CA ILE A 439 5.11 14.70 19.47
C ILE A 439 4.71 13.31 19.93
N ALA A 440 5.71 12.50 20.28
CA ALA A 440 5.52 11.12 20.71
C ALA A 440 5.16 11.09 22.21
N THR A 441 3.87 11.01 22.51
CA THR A 441 3.35 11.07 23.89
C THR A 441 3.62 9.78 24.69
N ALA A 442 3.82 8.65 24.02
CA ALA A 442 4.21 7.39 24.65
C ALA A 442 5.70 7.31 25.04
N ALA A 443 6.53 8.26 24.60
CA ALA A 443 7.94 8.28 24.97
C ALA A 443 8.08 8.41 26.51
N PRO A 444 8.90 7.57 27.19
CA PRO A 444 8.91 7.49 28.65
C PRO A 444 9.15 8.82 29.37
N SER A 445 9.95 9.70 28.79
CA SER A 445 10.26 11.02 29.36
C SER A 445 9.23 12.11 29.03
N VAL A 446 8.33 11.87 28.07
CA VAL A 446 7.19 12.75 27.77
C VAL A 446 5.99 12.35 28.60
N LYS A 447 5.77 11.04 28.73
CA LYS A 447 4.63 10.44 29.43
C LYS A 447 4.47 10.93 30.88
N ILE A 448 5.56 11.20 31.59
CA ILE A 448 5.54 11.67 32.99
C ILE A 448 4.99 13.09 33.17
N TYR A 449 4.88 13.87 32.08
CA TYR A 449 4.35 15.24 32.09
C TYR A 449 2.92 15.33 31.57
N LEU A 450 2.33 14.21 31.16
CA LEU A 450 0.94 14.15 30.76
C LEU A 450 0.04 14.20 32.00
N ASP A 451 -1.08 14.89 31.89
CA ASP A 451 -2.12 14.87 32.92
C ASP A 451 -2.98 13.59 32.86
N GLU A 452 -4.00 13.53 33.72
CA GLU A 452 -4.94 12.41 33.81
C GLU A 452 -5.73 12.15 32.51
N ASN A 453 -5.75 13.13 31.59
CA ASN A 453 -6.39 13.04 30.28
C ASN A 453 -5.37 12.91 29.14
N ASN A 454 -4.14 12.50 29.42
CA ASN A 454 -3.03 12.39 28.46
C ASN A 454 -2.68 13.71 27.75
N ARG A 455 -2.86 14.86 28.41
CA ARG A 455 -2.51 16.17 27.83
C ARG A 455 -1.19 16.71 28.34
N LEU A 456 -0.42 17.29 27.42
CA LEU A 456 0.88 17.89 27.72
C LEU A 456 0.79 19.41 28.00
N ASP A 457 -0.32 20.06 27.67
CA ASP A 457 -0.42 21.53 27.70
C ASP A 457 -1.06 22.11 28.96
N THR A 458 -1.50 21.27 29.89
CA THR A 458 -2.33 21.69 31.04
C THR A 458 -1.51 22.15 32.23
N THR A 459 -0.30 21.63 32.42
CA THR A 459 0.65 22.04 33.47
C THR A 459 1.72 22.97 32.92
N VAL A 460 2.32 23.81 33.76
CA VAL A 460 3.45 24.67 33.34
C VAL A 460 4.64 23.83 32.90
N GLN A 461 4.92 22.73 33.60
CA GLN A 461 6.00 21.79 33.28
C GLN A 461 5.77 21.12 31.93
N GLY A 462 4.54 20.67 31.65
CA GLY A 462 4.16 20.11 30.36
C GLY A 462 4.25 21.13 29.23
N GLN A 463 3.80 22.38 29.45
CA GLN A 463 3.94 23.47 28.47
C GLN A 463 5.40 23.79 28.15
N VAL A 464 6.29 23.77 29.16
CA VAL A 464 7.73 23.95 28.97
C VAL A 464 8.31 22.82 28.13
N LEU A 465 7.97 21.56 28.44
CA LEU A 465 8.43 20.42 27.63
C LEU A 465 7.90 20.50 26.19
N LEU A 466 6.63 20.83 26.00
CA LEU A 466 6.02 21.02 24.69
C LEU A 466 6.78 22.09 23.87
N ALA A 467 7.13 23.22 24.50
CA ALA A 467 7.89 24.28 23.86
C ALA A 467 9.30 23.81 23.44
N GLU A 468 9.99 23.04 24.29
CA GLU A 468 11.31 22.48 23.98
C GLU A 468 11.25 21.48 22.80
N LEU A 469 10.26 20.58 22.79
CA LEU A 469 10.09 19.60 21.71
C LEU A 469 9.78 20.26 20.37
N ILE A 470 8.89 21.27 20.36
CA ILE A 470 8.60 22.07 19.17
C ILE A 470 9.86 22.80 18.69
N THR A 471 10.60 23.42 19.62
CA THR A 471 11.86 24.12 19.32
C THR A 471 12.88 23.16 18.70
N GLU A 472 13.00 21.95 19.25
CA GLU A 472 13.92 20.94 18.75
C GLU A 472 13.58 20.58 17.30
N ALA A 473 12.33 20.23 17.02
CA ALA A 473 11.89 19.83 15.68
C ALA A 473 12.06 20.96 14.65
N VAL A 474 11.67 22.18 15.02
CA VAL A 474 11.72 23.35 14.13
C VAL A 474 13.15 23.75 13.81
N CYS A 475 13.97 23.95 14.83
CA CYS A 475 15.35 24.40 14.62
C CYS A 475 16.14 23.35 13.83
N ARG A 476 15.88 22.06 14.08
CA ARG A 476 16.57 20.98 13.39
C ARG A 476 16.16 20.90 11.92
N GLU A 477 14.87 21.09 11.61
CA GLU A 477 14.42 21.08 10.22
C GLU A 477 14.87 22.33 9.46
N ILE A 478 14.83 23.53 10.05
CA ILE A 478 15.37 24.74 9.42
C ILE A 478 16.88 24.60 9.18
N ALA A 479 17.63 24.07 10.15
CA ALA A 479 19.05 23.81 9.98
C ALA A 479 19.32 22.85 8.82
N ARG A 480 18.57 21.74 8.77
CA ARG A 480 18.64 20.76 7.69
C ARG A 480 18.29 21.38 6.35
N GLU A 481 17.16 22.05 6.22
CA GLU A 481 16.70 22.65 4.97
C GLU A 481 17.64 23.76 4.49
N GLY A 482 18.27 24.50 5.40
CA GLY A 482 19.31 25.46 5.05
C GLY A 482 20.62 24.82 4.56
N VAL A 483 20.99 23.64 5.06
CA VAL A 483 22.11 22.84 4.52
C VAL A 483 21.73 22.25 3.16
N GLU A 484 20.56 21.62 3.04
CA GLU A 484 20.06 21.01 1.81
C GLU A 484 19.93 22.04 0.67
N LYS A 485 19.50 23.27 0.97
CA LYS A 485 19.42 24.39 0.00
C LYS A 485 20.74 25.12 -0.22
N GLY A 486 21.84 24.66 0.36
CA GLY A 486 23.17 25.26 0.22
C GLY A 486 23.32 26.66 0.82
N LYS A 487 22.41 27.07 1.72
CA LYS A 487 22.46 28.36 2.42
C LYS A 487 23.53 28.37 3.52
N TYR A 488 23.74 27.23 4.16
CA TYR A 488 24.78 27.06 5.16
C TYR A 488 26.00 26.44 4.51
N LEU A 489 27.17 27.06 4.70
CA LEU A 489 28.44 26.54 4.19
C LEU A 489 28.79 25.28 4.98
N VAL A 490 28.87 24.16 4.27
CA VAL A 490 29.19 22.86 4.85
C VAL A 490 30.45 22.33 4.16
N LEU A 491 31.36 21.74 4.94
CA LEU A 491 32.46 20.98 4.38
C LEU A 491 31.92 19.59 4.04
N GLU A 492 32.24 19.09 2.86
CA GLU A 492 31.78 17.79 2.37
C GLU A 492 32.02 16.68 3.41
N GLY A 493 30.98 15.91 3.75
CA GLY A 493 31.04 14.87 4.79
C GLY A 493 30.89 15.37 6.23
N SER A 494 30.64 16.66 6.45
CA SER A 494 30.36 17.28 7.76
C SER A 494 28.92 17.80 7.89
N GLU A 495 28.00 17.36 7.04
CA GLU A 495 26.61 17.82 6.98
C GLU A 495 25.90 17.60 8.32
N ALA A 496 26.13 16.46 8.98
CA ALA A 496 25.57 16.19 10.29
C ALA A 496 26.06 17.19 11.35
N ASP A 497 27.36 17.51 11.32
CA ASP A 497 27.97 18.48 12.23
C ASP A 497 27.51 19.91 11.92
N ALA A 498 27.38 20.26 10.65
CA ALA A 498 26.86 21.55 10.22
C ALA A 498 25.39 21.73 10.61
N ILE A 499 24.54 20.72 10.37
CA ILE A 499 23.14 20.72 10.82
C ILE A 499 23.11 20.86 12.34
N GLN A 500 23.96 20.14 13.08
CA GLN A 500 23.99 20.21 14.54
C GLN A 500 24.46 21.59 15.04
N ASN A 501 25.47 22.19 14.41
CA ASN A 501 25.95 23.53 14.74
C ASN A 501 24.90 24.60 14.46
N HIS A 502 24.25 24.54 13.29
CA HIS A 502 23.18 25.45 12.94
C HIS A 502 21.92 25.24 13.79
N PHE A 503 21.61 24.00 14.14
CA PHE A 503 20.57 23.66 15.10
C PHE A 503 20.82 24.34 16.45
N ILE A 504 22.02 24.22 17.02
CA ILE A 504 22.40 24.86 18.29
C ILE A 504 22.27 26.40 18.17
N ARG A 505 22.76 26.98 17.07
CA ARG A 505 22.66 28.42 16.81
C ARG A 505 21.19 28.88 16.77
N LEU A 506 20.34 28.15 16.05
CA LEU A 506 18.92 28.46 15.91
C LEU A 506 18.20 28.30 17.25
N GLN A 507 18.49 27.25 18.01
CA GLN A 507 17.91 27.02 19.34
C GLN A 507 18.26 28.18 20.29
N ASN A 508 19.54 28.59 20.36
CA ASN A 508 19.96 29.74 21.16
C ASN A 508 19.26 31.04 20.75
N ARG A 509 18.97 31.21 19.47
CA ARG A 509 18.36 32.41 18.92
C ARG A 509 16.84 32.45 19.07
N TYR A 510 16.15 31.31 19.04
CA TYR A 510 14.69 31.27 18.88
C TYR A 510 13.93 30.54 19.99
N ALA A 511 14.58 29.72 20.82
CA ALA A 511 13.89 28.97 21.88
C ALA A 511 13.06 29.89 22.80
N HIS A 512 13.62 31.03 23.20
CA HIS A 512 12.93 31.98 24.08
C HIS A 512 11.64 32.55 23.48
N LEU A 513 11.53 32.67 22.15
CA LEU A 513 10.32 33.14 21.47
C LEU A 513 9.24 32.06 21.49
N ILE A 514 9.60 30.81 21.18
CA ILE A 514 8.67 29.67 21.20
C ILE A 514 8.10 29.47 22.60
N HIS A 515 8.94 29.60 23.63
CA HIS A 515 8.51 29.53 25.02
C HIS A 515 7.54 30.64 25.41
N GLN A 516 7.69 31.87 24.89
CA GLN A 516 6.74 32.96 25.16
C GLN A 516 5.33 32.68 24.63
N TYR A 517 5.20 31.92 23.54
CA TYR A 517 3.91 31.57 22.95
C TYR A 517 3.25 30.35 23.62
N MET A 518 4.06 29.41 24.08
CA MET A 518 3.57 28.13 24.63
C MET A 518 3.35 28.17 26.13
N VAL A 519 4.28 28.79 26.87
CA VAL A 519 4.33 28.73 28.34
C VAL A 519 3.56 29.89 28.94
N THR A 520 2.60 29.56 29.78
CA THR A 520 1.84 30.55 30.55
C THR A 520 2.71 31.00 31.73
N LYS A 521 3.00 32.31 31.83
CA LYS A 521 3.71 32.88 32.98
C LYS A 521 2.70 33.16 34.09
N GLU A 522 3.01 32.69 35.30
CA GLU A 522 2.29 33.07 36.52
C GLU A 522 2.57 34.50 36.95
#